data_AF-A0A537JPT0-F1
#
_entry.id   AF-A0A537JPT0-F1
#
_cell.length_a   1.000
_cell.length_b   1.000
_cell.length_c   1.000
_cell.angle_alpha   90.00
_cell.angle_beta   90.00
_cell.angle_gamma   90.00
#
_symmetry.space_group_name_H-M   'P 1'
#
loop_
_entity.id
_entity.type
_entity.pdbx_description
1 polymer ?
#
loop_
_entity_poly.entity_id
_entity_poly.type
_entity_poly.pdbx_seq_one_letter_code
_entity_poly.pdbx_strand_id
1 'polypeptide(L)'
;MEYVNITPGKYLIYKDSASGMLDSVVVTKSLLENIHHAADTSVQYIFSAFYTQEFSLTLTKFDGTLQTIWFNGMAKTSNFFFDPPDYLNLNEIYHLSGTGTDQSTSAFAYSTLFNNYPVDVYSTIPSITIEGNNYTNVIFGVTDAGLEVNEPGYNKRTFYWAKEVGIIKREIITVGGAMQTHTLVRHN
;
A
#
# COMPACT_ATOMS: atom_id res chain seq x y z
N MET A 1 5.14 1.77 12.21
CA MET A 1 5.09 3.17 11.73
C MET A 1 6.37 3.64 11.04
N GLU A 2 7.58 3.23 11.47
CA GLU A 2 8.85 3.76 10.91
C GLU A 2 9.07 3.56 9.40
N TYR A 3 8.37 2.60 8.78
CA TYR A 3 8.45 2.30 7.35
C TYR A 3 7.50 3.11 6.47
N VAL A 4 6.44 3.65 7.06
CA VAL A 4 5.31 4.26 6.32
C VAL A 4 5.14 5.75 6.66
N ASN A 5 5.71 6.22 7.78
CA ASN A 5 5.69 7.63 8.15
C ASN A 5 6.72 8.42 7.34
N ILE A 6 6.34 8.81 6.13
CA ILE A 6 7.19 9.56 5.19
C ILE A 6 6.75 11.02 5.21
N THR A 7 7.66 11.97 5.37
CA THR A 7 7.30 13.39 5.45
C THR A 7 6.53 13.86 4.20
N PRO A 8 5.35 14.51 4.36
CA PRO A 8 4.68 15.15 3.23
C PRO A 8 5.59 16.17 2.52
N GLY A 9 5.51 16.22 1.19
CA GLY A 9 6.39 17.00 0.32
C GLY A 9 7.66 16.27 -0.11
N LYS A 10 7.96 15.09 0.46
CA LYS A 10 9.07 14.24 0.01
C LYS A 10 8.86 13.80 -1.45
N TYR A 11 9.91 13.88 -2.26
CA TYR A 11 9.87 13.58 -3.67
C TYR A 11 10.57 12.25 -3.98
N LEU A 12 9.94 11.43 -4.81
CA LEU A 12 10.32 10.07 -5.13
C LEU A 12 10.27 9.90 -6.66
N ILE A 13 11.31 9.31 -7.23
CA ILE A 13 11.35 8.93 -8.65
C ILE A 13 11.35 7.42 -8.78
N TYR A 14 10.31 6.89 -9.40
CA TYR A 14 10.18 5.47 -9.72
C TYR A 14 10.50 5.22 -11.19
N LYS A 15 11.06 4.06 -11.50
CA LYS A 15 11.29 3.59 -12.87
C LYS A 15 10.47 2.33 -13.12
N ASP A 16 9.69 2.33 -14.19
CA ASP A 16 9.08 1.12 -14.73
C ASP A 16 10.18 0.26 -15.36
N SER A 17 10.34 -0.98 -14.90
CA SER A 17 11.40 -1.87 -15.37
C SER A 17 11.23 -2.32 -16.82
N ALA A 18 10.00 -2.36 -17.34
CA ALA A 18 9.69 -2.84 -18.68
C ALA A 18 9.90 -1.73 -19.71
N SER A 19 9.41 -0.52 -19.42
CA SER A 19 9.49 0.62 -20.35
C SER A 19 10.70 1.52 -20.12
N GLY A 20 11.29 1.50 -18.92
CA GLY A 20 12.32 2.44 -18.49
C GLY A 20 11.78 3.85 -18.20
N MET A 21 10.46 4.07 -18.31
CA MET A 21 9.83 5.36 -18.02
C MET A 21 9.94 5.73 -16.54
N LEU A 22 10.06 7.04 -16.28
CA LEU A 22 10.19 7.59 -14.94
C LEU A 22 8.89 8.25 -14.48
N ASP A 23 8.47 7.89 -13.27
CA ASP A 23 7.33 8.47 -12.58
C ASP A 23 7.81 9.40 -11.47
N SER A 24 7.37 10.65 -11.53
CA SER A 24 7.64 11.68 -10.53
C SER A 24 6.52 11.75 -9.52
N VAL A 25 6.83 11.37 -8.28
CA VAL A 25 5.83 11.11 -7.23
C VAL A 25 6.16 11.93 -5.99
N VAL A 26 5.15 12.55 -5.39
CA VAL A 26 5.29 13.33 -4.15
C VAL A 26 4.38 12.76 -3.06
N VAL A 27 4.87 12.73 -1.83
CA VAL A 27 4.05 12.36 -0.67
C VAL A 27 3.11 13.51 -0.34
N THR A 28 1.81 13.34 -0.54
CA THR A 28 0.78 14.37 -0.31
C THR A 28 0.05 14.19 1.01
N LYS A 29 -0.05 12.96 1.53
CA LYS A 29 -0.57 12.65 2.87
C LYS A 29 0.36 11.64 3.55
N SER A 30 0.70 11.87 4.80
CA SER A 30 1.31 10.89 5.71
C SER A 30 0.94 11.31 7.12
N LEU A 31 -0.13 10.72 7.65
CA LEU A 31 -0.78 11.23 8.85
C LEU A 31 -1.31 10.09 9.70
N LEU A 32 -1.05 10.15 11.01
CA LEU A 32 -1.69 9.30 12.01
C LEU A 32 -2.78 10.11 12.73
N GLU A 33 -4.01 9.63 12.68
CA GLU A 33 -5.21 10.28 13.21
C GLU A 33 -5.84 9.40 14.28
N ASN A 34 -6.42 10.00 15.33
CA ASN A 34 -7.31 9.29 16.25
C ASN A 34 -8.75 9.54 15.80
N ILE A 35 -9.47 8.48 15.45
CA ILE A 35 -10.86 8.53 15.02
C ILE A 35 -11.74 8.10 16.18
N HIS A 36 -12.70 8.96 16.53
CA HIS A 36 -13.73 8.64 17.50
C HIS A 36 -14.95 8.05 16.80
N HIS A 37 -15.33 6.84 17.21
CA HIS A 37 -16.57 6.19 16.78
C HIS A 37 -17.60 6.35 17.89
N ALA A 38 -18.67 7.08 17.58
CA ALA A 38 -19.78 7.23 18.51
C ALA A 38 -20.45 5.88 18.79
N ALA A 39 -21.07 5.75 19.96
CA ALA A 39 -21.87 4.58 20.27
C ALA A 39 -23.02 4.45 19.25
N ASP A 40 -23.19 3.26 18.69
CA ASP A 40 -24.30 2.96 17.79
C ASP A 40 -25.26 2.00 18.49
N THR A 41 -26.45 2.50 18.79
CA THR A 41 -27.55 1.76 19.42
C THR A 41 -28.63 1.38 18.42
N SER A 42 -28.46 1.70 17.14
CA SER A 42 -29.47 1.52 16.08
C SER A 42 -29.41 0.14 15.41
N VAL A 43 -28.29 -0.58 15.57
CA VAL A 43 -28.07 -1.94 15.08
C VAL A 43 -28.35 -3.00 16.16
N GLN A 44 -28.60 -4.24 15.73
CA GLN A 44 -28.88 -5.40 16.59
C GLN A 44 -27.76 -5.69 17.63
N TYR A 45 -26.58 -5.12 17.44
CA TYR A 45 -25.46 -5.14 18.36
C TYR A 45 -25.19 -3.73 18.87
N ILE A 46 -25.25 -3.54 20.19
CA ILE A 46 -24.94 -2.26 20.83
C ILE A 46 -23.42 -2.12 20.89
N PHE A 47 -22.87 -1.12 20.21
CA PHE A 47 -21.46 -0.78 20.30
C PHE A 47 -21.28 0.41 21.24
N SER A 48 -20.45 0.25 22.28
CA SER A 48 -20.00 1.39 23.08
C SER A 48 -19.13 2.31 22.22
N ALA A 49 -19.03 3.59 22.58
CA ALA A 49 -18.10 4.49 21.90
C ALA A 49 -16.65 3.99 22.07
N PHE A 50 -15.84 4.10 21.02
CA PHE A 50 -14.44 3.69 21.04
C PHE A 50 -13.59 4.60 20.15
N TYR A 51 -12.28 4.52 20.34
CA TYR A 51 -11.30 5.21 19.51
C TYR A 51 -10.51 4.20 18.69
N THR A 52 -10.15 4.58 17.48
CA THR A 52 -9.20 3.86 16.63
C THR A 52 -8.09 4.80 16.19
N GLN A 53 -6.87 4.31 16.06
CA GLN A 53 -5.81 5.01 15.36
C GLN A 53 -5.84 4.64 13.88
N GLU A 54 -5.83 5.64 13.01
CA GLU A 54 -5.75 5.46 11.58
C GLU A 54 -4.52 6.15 11.02
N PHE A 55 -3.63 5.41 10.37
CA PHE A 55 -2.57 5.98 9.55
C PHE A 55 -3.04 6.07 8.09
N SER A 56 -2.70 7.14 7.38
CA SER A 56 -2.98 7.32 5.95
C SER A 56 -1.73 7.82 5.23
N LEU A 57 -1.41 7.23 4.08
CA LEU A 57 -0.32 7.60 3.19
C LEU A 57 -0.86 7.76 1.76
N THR A 58 -0.58 8.90 1.14
CA THR A 58 -0.93 9.16 -0.26
C THR A 58 0.29 9.69 -0.99
N LEU A 59 0.59 9.04 -2.11
CA LEU A 59 1.62 9.39 -3.06
C LEU A 59 0.93 9.81 -4.34
N THR A 60 1.21 11.03 -4.80
CA THR A 60 0.58 11.61 -5.99
C THR A 60 1.62 11.75 -7.08
N LYS A 61 1.32 11.24 -8.27
CA LYS A 61 2.10 11.45 -9.48
C LYS A 61 1.69 12.76 -10.14
N PHE A 62 2.67 13.46 -10.71
CA PHE A 62 2.43 14.63 -11.53
C PHE A 62 2.95 14.45 -12.95
N ASP A 63 2.04 14.43 -13.93
CA ASP A 63 2.34 14.27 -15.36
C ASP A 63 2.36 15.64 -16.08
N GLY A 64 2.84 16.69 -15.41
CA GLY A 64 2.94 18.05 -15.94
C GLY A 64 1.65 18.86 -15.91
N THR A 65 0.49 18.23 -16.10
CA THR A 65 -0.84 18.91 -16.08
C THR A 65 -1.88 18.22 -15.21
N LEU A 66 -1.71 16.92 -14.95
CA LEU A 66 -2.64 16.12 -14.16
C LEU A 66 -1.93 15.61 -12.91
N GLN A 67 -2.65 15.67 -11.79
CA GLN A 67 -2.31 14.98 -10.56
C GLN A 67 -3.12 13.70 -10.48
N THR A 68 -2.44 12.58 -10.33
CA THR A 68 -3.08 11.26 -10.20
C THR A 68 -2.57 10.59 -8.93
N ILE A 69 -3.43 9.83 -8.26
CA ILE A 69 -2.99 9.02 -7.13
C ILE A 69 -2.11 7.91 -7.70
N TRP A 70 -0.86 7.87 -7.26
CA TRP A 70 0.10 6.82 -7.63
C TRP A 70 0.02 5.66 -6.66
N PHE A 71 -0.09 5.99 -5.38
CA PHE A 71 -0.34 5.05 -4.31
C PHE A 71 -1.19 5.71 -3.24
N ASN A 72 -2.13 4.96 -2.69
CA ASN A 72 -2.84 5.33 -1.48
C ASN A 72 -2.73 4.13 -0.54
N GLY A 73 -2.76 4.39 0.75
CA GLY A 73 -2.73 3.36 1.75
C GLY A 73 -3.20 3.88 3.10
N MET A 74 -3.88 3.02 3.85
CA MET A 74 -4.33 3.28 5.19
C MET A 74 -3.84 2.19 6.17
N ALA A 75 -3.92 2.45 7.45
CA ALA A 75 -3.79 1.46 8.50
C ALA A 75 -4.73 1.81 9.63
N LYS A 76 -5.36 0.84 10.28
CA LYS A 76 -6.27 1.08 11.40
C LYS A 76 -6.00 0.12 12.54
N THR A 77 -5.93 0.62 13.76
CA THR A 77 -6.08 -0.23 14.93
C THR A 77 -7.57 -0.52 15.11
N SER A 78 -8.00 -1.78 15.00
CA SER A 78 -9.41 -2.15 15.11
C SER A 78 -9.73 -2.67 16.52
N ASN A 79 -10.92 -2.36 17.05
CA ASN A 79 -11.52 -3.07 18.18
C ASN A 79 -12.77 -3.86 17.77
N PHE A 80 -13.05 -4.00 16.48
CA PHE A 80 -14.19 -4.79 16.03
C PHE A 80 -13.93 -6.27 16.32
N PHE A 81 -14.96 -6.98 16.81
CA PHE A 81 -14.94 -8.39 17.23
C PHE A 81 -14.40 -9.40 16.18
N PHE A 82 -14.12 -8.97 14.95
CA PHE A 82 -13.65 -9.79 13.85
C PHE A 82 -12.33 -9.33 13.22
N ASP A 83 -11.84 -8.14 13.56
CA ASP A 83 -10.61 -7.59 12.98
C ASP A 83 -9.54 -7.49 14.07
N PRO A 84 -8.36 -8.13 13.91
CA PRO A 84 -7.31 -8.09 14.90
C PRO A 84 -6.83 -6.64 15.17
N PRO A 85 -6.29 -6.37 16.38
CA PRO A 85 -6.08 -5.03 16.89
C PRO A 85 -5.16 -4.08 16.10
N ASP A 86 -4.46 -4.57 15.07
CA ASP A 86 -3.46 -3.82 14.30
C ASP A 86 -3.61 -4.04 12.78
N TYR A 87 -4.78 -3.71 12.22
CA TYR A 87 -5.09 -3.97 10.81
C TYR A 87 -4.59 -2.87 9.85
N LEU A 88 -3.44 -3.07 9.20
CA LEU A 88 -2.90 -2.08 8.25
C LEU A 88 -3.48 -2.24 6.84
N ASN A 89 -4.63 -1.62 6.51
CA ASN A 89 -5.23 -1.73 5.16
C ASN A 89 -4.73 -0.69 4.13
N LEU A 90 -3.64 -0.94 3.40
CA LEU A 90 -3.13 0.04 2.42
C LEU A 90 -3.92 0.00 1.10
N ASN A 91 -5.01 0.73 0.96
CA ASN A 91 -5.78 0.80 -0.31
C ASN A 91 -5.16 1.65 -1.40
N GLU A 92 -4.77 1.05 -2.52
CA GLU A 92 -4.26 1.78 -3.67
C GLU A 92 -5.35 2.12 -4.70
N ILE A 93 -5.23 3.30 -5.31
CA ILE A 93 -6.02 3.74 -6.46
C ILE A 93 -5.02 3.93 -7.61
N TYR A 94 -5.25 3.26 -8.74
CA TYR A 94 -4.37 3.30 -9.91
C TYR A 94 -5.06 4.03 -11.08
N HIS A 95 -4.38 5.00 -11.71
CA HIS A 95 -4.71 5.44 -13.07
C HIS A 95 -3.78 4.74 -14.06
N LEU A 96 -4.25 3.68 -14.73
CA LEU A 96 -3.53 3.11 -15.87
C LEU A 96 -3.55 4.17 -16.97
N SER A 97 -2.38 4.67 -17.37
CA SER A 97 -2.27 5.54 -18.53
C SER A 97 -2.89 4.83 -19.74
N GLY A 98 -4.10 5.24 -20.11
CA GLY A 98 -4.65 4.97 -21.44
C GLY A 98 -5.88 4.07 -21.57
N THR A 99 -6.71 3.80 -20.55
CA THR A 99 -8.16 3.41 -20.65
C THR A 99 -8.73 2.65 -19.43
N GLY A 100 -7.92 2.29 -18.44
CA GLY A 100 -8.39 1.51 -17.28
C GLY A 100 -9.28 2.35 -16.34
N THR A 101 -10.44 1.82 -15.98
CA THR A 101 -11.34 2.38 -14.97
C THR A 101 -10.68 2.37 -13.60
N ASP A 102 -10.89 3.45 -12.83
CA ASP A 102 -10.44 3.58 -11.43
C ASP A 102 -10.92 2.37 -10.61
N GLN A 103 -10.02 1.48 -10.23
CA GLN A 103 -10.34 0.41 -9.28
C GLN A 103 -9.54 0.66 -8.00
N SER A 104 -10.26 1.02 -6.92
CA SER A 104 -9.71 1.02 -5.56
C SER A 104 -9.63 -0.43 -5.10
N THR A 105 -8.42 -0.90 -4.78
CA THR A 105 -8.23 -2.27 -4.26
C THR A 105 -7.18 -2.25 -3.15
N SER A 106 -7.46 -2.99 -2.08
CA SER A 106 -6.58 -3.13 -0.91
C SER A 106 -5.24 -3.72 -1.31
N ALA A 107 -4.15 -3.06 -0.92
CA ALA A 107 -2.77 -3.39 -1.25
C ALA A 107 -1.95 -3.87 -0.05
N PHE A 108 -2.48 -3.80 1.18
CA PHE A 108 -1.92 -4.45 2.38
C PHE A 108 -3.03 -4.79 3.37
N ALA A 109 -2.80 -5.78 4.23
CA ALA A 109 -3.45 -5.95 5.52
C ALA A 109 -2.44 -6.55 6.53
N TYR A 110 -1.87 -5.76 7.45
CA TYR A 110 -1.17 -6.40 8.57
C TYR A 110 -2.21 -7.16 9.40
N SER A 111 -2.12 -8.49 9.43
CA SER A 111 -2.74 -9.31 10.45
C SER A 111 -1.65 -10.10 11.13
N THR A 112 -1.46 -9.91 12.44
CA THR A 112 -0.52 -10.74 13.22
C THR A 112 -1.06 -12.14 13.48
N LEU A 113 -2.32 -12.42 13.16
CA LEU A 113 -3.02 -13.66 13.45
C LEU A 113 -4.17 -13.82 12.46
N PHE A 114 -4.04 -14.59 11.38
CA PHE A 114 -5.06 -15.48 10.79
C PHE A 114 -4.61 -15.97 9.41
N ASN A 115 -4.68 -17.29 9.20
CA ASN A 115 -3.90 -18.02 8.20
C ASN A 115 -4.73 -18.51 6.99
N ASN A 116 -5.92 -17.95 6.69
CA ASN A 116 -6.88 -18.65 5.81
C ASN A 116 -7.59 -17.84 4.71
N TYR A 117 -7.23 -16.60 4.43
CA TYR A 117 -7.73 -15.81 3.28
C TYR A 117 -6.69 -14.73 2.94
N PRO A 118 -6.67 -14.20 1.69
CA PRO A 118 -5.49 -14.02 0.81
C PRO A 118 -4.13 -14.06 1.53
N VAL A 119 -3.20 -14.90 1.05
CA VAL A 119 -1.94 -15.17 1.77
C VAL A 119 -1.06 -13.92 1.81
N ASP A 120 -1.24 -13.15 2.87
CA ASP A 120 -0.41 -12.01 3.19
C ASP A 120 0.91 -12.52 3.79
N VAL A 121 1.94 -12.68 2.94
CA VAL A 121 3.28 -13.11 3.38
C VAL A 121 4.11 -11.89 3.70
N TYR A 122 4.58 -11.82 4.96
CA TYR A 122 5.50 -10.78 5.40
C TYR A 122 6.85 -11.36 5.79
N SER A 123 7.91 -10.68 5.35
CA SER A 123 9.27 -11.03 5.74
C SER A 123 10.13 -9.78 5.86
N THR A 124 11.09 -9.85 6.77
CA THR A 124 12.16 -8.86 6.89
C THR A 124 13.36 -9.32 6.08
N ILE A 125 13.78 -8.50 5.12
CA ILE A 125 14.98 -8.68 4.33
C ILE A 125 16.10 -7.84 4.97
N PRO A 126 17.19 -8.45 5.47
CA PRO A 126 18.25 -7.70 6.13
C PRO A 126 18.83 -6.58 5.27
N SER A 127 19.05 -6.87 3.99
CA SER A 127 19.47 -5.87 3.00
C SER A 127 19.09 -6.28 1.58
N ILE A 128 18.81 -5.30 0.72
CA ILE A 128 18.57 -5.49 -0.71
C ILE A 128 19.14 -4.30 -1.50
N THR A 129 19.74 -4.60 -2.65
CA THR A 129 20.21 -3.58 -3.59
C THR A 129 19.19 -3.36 -4.69
N ILE A 130 18.74 -2.11 -4.87
CA ILE A 130 17.79 -1.71 -5.92
C ILE A 130 18.34 -0.46 -6.60
N GLU A 131 18.48 -0.51 -7.93
CA GLU A 131 19.03 0.61 -8.73
C GLU A 131 20.39 1.11 -8.22
N GLY A 132 21.23 0.19 -7.70
CA GLY A 132 22.55 0.49 -7.14
C GLY A 132 22.56 1.03 -5.70
N ASN A 133 21.38 1.30 -5.10
CA ASN A 133 21.26 1.71 -3.70
C ASN A 133 21.04 0.50 -2.79
N ASN A 134 21.78 0.41 -1.69
CA ASN A 134 21.60 -0.64 -0.70
C ASN A 134 20.65 -0.17 0.40
N TYR A 135 19.53 -0.88 0.56
CA TYR A 135 18.53 -0.62 1.58
C TYR A 135 18.62 -1.71 2.66
N THR A 136 18.57 -1.32 3.93
CA THR A 136 18.64 -2.25 5.07
C THR A 136 17.31 -2.35 5.79
N ASN A 137 17.10 -3.47 6.50
CA ASN A 137 15.88 -3.75 7.25
C ASN A 137 14.60 -3.61 6.41
N VAL A 138 14.61 -4.13 5.19
CA VAL A 138 13.48 -3.96 4.27
C VAL A 138 12.33 -4.86 4.66
N ILE A 139 11.12 -4.31 4.75
CA ILE A 139 9.91 -5.10 4.91
C ILE A 139 9.37 -5.45 3.54
N PHE A 140 9.16 -6.73 3.31
CA PHE A 140 8.53 -7.26 2.12
C PHE A 140 7.14 -7.78 2.48
N GLY A 141 6.15 -7.44 1.65
CA GLY A 141 4.77 -7.92 1.77
C GLY A 141 4.22 -8.34 0.42
N VAL A 142 3.51 -9.47 0.38
CA VAL A 142 2.74 -9.95 -0.78
C VAL A 142 1.28 -9.97 -0.41
N THR A 143 0.42 -9.46 -1.27
CA THR A 143 -1.03 -9.68 -1.22
C THR A 143 -1.44 -10.44 -2.47
N ASP A 144 -2.18 -11.54 -2.33
CA ASP A 144 -2.61 -12.38 -3.45
C ASP A 144 -4.08 -12.75 -3.28
N ALA A 145 -4.92 -12.40 -4.24
CA ALA A 145 -6.36 -12.70 -4.22
C ALA A 145 -6.69 -14.21 -4.07
N GLY A 146 -5.70 -15.10 -4.24
CA GLY A 146 -5.89 -16.55 -4.12
C GLY A 146 -6.63 -17.16 -5.31
N LEU A 147 -6.74 -16.40 -6.40
CA LEU A 147 -7.36 -16.78 -7.66
C LEU A 147 -6.28 -17.23 -8.65
N GLU A 148 -6.66 -17.95 -9.70
CA GLU A 148 -5.73 -18.22 -10.81
C GLU A 148 -5.50 -16.95 -11.64
N VAL A 149 -4.33 -16.85 -12.30
CA VAL A 149 -3.92 -15.63 -13.05
C VAL A 149 -4.92 -15.19 -14.12
N ASN A 150 -5.71 -16.12 -14.65
CA ASN A 150 -6.69 -15.86 -15.71
C ASN A 150 -8.12 -15.66 -15.17
N GLU A 151 -8.34 -15.82 -13.87
CA GLU A 151 -9.66 -15.66 -13.26
C GLU A 151 -10.01 -14.16 -13.10
N PRO A 152 -11.26 -13.76 -13.39
CA PRO A 152 -11.72 -12.40 -13.11
C PRO A 152 -11.48 -12.02 -11.64
N GLY A 153 -10.80 -10.91 -11.42
CA GLY A 153 -10.45 -10.43 -10.07
C GLY A 153 -9.07 -10.87 -9.57
N TYR A 154 -8.31 -11.67 -10.35
CA TYR A 154 -6.90 -11.93 -10.04
C TYR A 154 -6.11 -10.63 -9.91
N ASN A 155 -5.52 -10.46 -8.73
CA ASN A 155 -4.60 -9.39 -8.42
C ASN A 155 -3.58 -9.90 -7.42
N LYS A 156 -2.30 -9.83 -7.80
CA LYS A 156 -1.17 -10.09 -6.91
C LYS A 156 -0.29 -8.87 -6.84
N ARG A 157 0.12 -8.50 -5.64
CA ARG A 157 0.95 -7.33 -5.38
C ARG A 157 2.06 -7.69 -4.45
N THR A 158 3.20 -7.07 -4.66
CA THR A 158 4.38 -7.24 -3.85
C THR A 158 5.00 -5.88 -3.62
N PHE A 159 5.29 -5.55 -2.37
CA PHE A 159 5.92 -4.29 -2.02
C PHE A 159 7.13 -4.52 -1.12
N TYR A 160 8.14 -3.68 -1.33
CA TYR A 160 9.36 -3.63 -0.56
C TYR A 160 9.45 -2.24 0.05
N TRP A 161 9.48 -2.17 1.37
CA TRP A 161 9.51 -0.93 2.14
C TRP A 161 10.83 -0.81 2.88
N ALA A 162 11.56 0.28 2.66
CA ALA A 162 12.72 0.63 3.46
C ALA A 162 12.34 1.67 4.51
N LYS A 163 12.92 1.51 5.71
CA LYS A 163 12.72 2.43 6.84
C LYS A 163 13.06 3.86 6.41
N GLU A 164 12.22 4.83 6.78
CA GLU A 164 12.37 6.28 6.48
C GLU A 164 12.41 6.66 4.98
N VAL A 165 12.44 5.68 4.08
CA VAL A 165 12.43 5.88 2.62
C VAL A 165 11.01 5.71 2.08
N GLY A 166 10.35 4.62 2.44
CA GLY A 166 9.06 4.21 1.88
C GLY A 166 9.18 3.05 0.90
N ILE A 167 8.32 3.02 -0.11
CA ILE A 167 8.31 1.98 -1.16
C ILE A 167 9.59 2.11 -1.99
N ILE A 168 10.44 1.10 -1.95
CA ILE A 168 11.67 1.03 -2.77
C ILE A 168 11.50 0.15 -4.01
N LYS A 169 10.54 -0.78 -3.97
CA LYS A 169 10.13 -1.61 -5.11
C LYS A 169 8.69 -2.05 -4.95
N ARG A 170 8.00 -2.14 -6.08
CA ARG A 170 6.60 -2.54 -6.19
C ARG A 170 6.43 -3.43 -7.42
N GLU A 171 5.79 -4.58 -7.26
CA GLU A 171 5.47 -5.51 -8.34
C GLU A 171 3.96 -5.79 -8.32
N ILE A 172 3.33 -5.81 -9.48
CA ILE A 172 1.88 -6.01 -9.61
C ILE A 172 1.61 -6.92 -10.78
N ILE A 173 0.67 -7.84 -10.59
CA ILE A 173 0.13 -8.69 -11.64
C ILE A 173 -1.39 -8.61 -11.56
N THR A 174 -2.04 -8.32 -12.68
CA THR A 174 -3.50 -8.31 -12.83
C THR A 174 -3.95 -9.44 -13.75
N VAL A 175 -5.26 -9.71 -13.79
CA VAL A 175 -5.88 -10.73 -14.66
C VAL A 175 -5.31 -10.70 -16.09
N GLY A 176 -4.71 -11.81 -16.53
CA GLY A 176 -4.15 -11.97 -17.87
C GLY A 176 -3.01 -10.99 -18.24
N GLY A 177 -2.51 -10.22 -17.27
CA GLY A 177 -1.51 -9.16 -17.47
C GLY A 177 -0.08 -9.63 -17.21
N ALA A 178 0.88 -8.91 -17.80
CA ALA A 178 2.29 -9.05 -17.44
C ALA A 178 2.58 -8.39 -16.08
N MET A 179 3.63 -8.86 -15.41
CA MET A 179 4.09 -8.22 -14.18
C MET A 179 4.60 -6.80 -14.45
N GLN A 180 4.05 -5.83 -13.76
CA GLN A 180 4.52 -4.44 -13.73
C GLN A 180 5.45 -4.26 -12.54
N THR A 181 6.67 -3.80 -12.76
CA THR A 181 7.64 -3.55 -11.69
C THR A 181 8.10 -2.11 -11.69
N HIS A 182 7.98 -1.45 -10.54
CA HIS A 182 8.47 -0.10 -10.31
C HIS A 182 9.58 -0.13 -9.25
N THR A 183 10.74 0.44 -9.55
CA THR A 183 11.88 0.54 -8.63
C THR A 183 12.18 2.00 -8.31
N LEU A 184 12.50 2.28 -7.04
CA LEU A 184 12.90 3.62 -6.61
C LEU A 184 14.32 3.92 -7.08
N VAL A 185 14.46 4.97 -7.90
CA VAL A 185 15.74 5.44 -8.44
C VAL A 185 16.31 6.59 -7.62
N ARG A 186 15.43 7.47 -7.10
CA ARG A 186 15.84 8.66 -6.33
C ARG A 186 14.81 9.00 -5.28
N HIS A 187 15.28 9.39 -4.11
CA HIS A 187 14.49 10.04 -3.07
C HIS A 187 15.31 11.16 -2.45
N ASN A 188 14.67 12.23 -1.98
CA ASN A 188 15.29 13.32 -1.22
C ASN A 188 14.64 13.50 0.15
#